data_AF-A0A819PLG6-F1
#
_entry.id   AF-A0A819PLG6-F1
#
_cell.length_a   1.000
_cell.length_b   1.000
_cell.length_c   1.000
_cell.angle_alpha   90.00
_cell.angle_beta   90.00
_cell.angle_gamma   90.00
#
_symmetry.space_group_name_H-M   'P 1'
#
loop_
_entity.id
_entity.type
_entity.pdbx_description
1 polymer ?
#
loop_
_entity_poly.entity_id
_entity_poly.type
_entity_poly.pdbx_seq_one_letter_code
_entity_poly.pdbx_strand_id
1 'polypeptide(L)'
;QILVNDINLKWLDKINFIHFDSRSTEAAVELAKLAKEKSILCSLDLERERPFLNQLIPLMNYIITTENYSRNVCKDESLIQTAMRFLQTCQFIIITRGKYGSILVEKLDKNLFNPITNTNNHESIVTQEIV
;
A
#
# COMPACT_ATOMS: atom_id res chain seq x y z
N GLN A 1 4.50 -3.65 -21.99
CA GLN A 1 5.33 -3.92 -20.81
C GLN A 1 6.41 -2.86 -20.78
N ILE A 2 6.67 -2.24 -19.64
CA ILE A 2 7.75 -1.26 -19.48
C ILE A 2 8.99 -2.05 -19.04
N LEU A 3 10.12 -1.82 -19.70
CA LEU A 3 11.41 -2.41 -19.37
C LEU A 3 12.22 -1.46 -18.48
N VAL A 4 13.23 -1.99 -17.79
CA VAL A 4 14.15 -1.18 -16.96
C VAL A 4 14.80 -0.08 -17.80
N ASN A 5 15.18 -0.38 -19.04
CA ASN A 5 15.83 0.56 -19.94
C ASN A 5 14.90 1.68 -20.46
N ASP A 6 13.58 1.54 -20.27
CA ASP A 6 12.62 2.58 -20.64
C ASP A 6 12.55 3.69 -19.57
N ILE A 7 13.12 3.47 -18.37
CA ILE A 7 13.07 4.42 -17.26
C ILE A 7 13.93 5.64 -17.59
N ASN A 8 13.29 6.82 -17.58
CA ASN A 8 13.97 8.09 -17.73
C ASN A 8 13.97 8.87 -16.41
N LEU A 9 15.16 9.12 -15.86
CA LEU A 9 15.34 9.83 -14.59
C LEU A 9 14.69 11.22 -14.57
N LYS A 10 14.58 11.89 -15.72
CA LYS A 10 13.94 13.21 -15.82
C LYS A 10 12.46 13.19 -15.47
N TRP A 11 11.80 12.02 -15.53
CA TRP A 11 10.41 11.89 -15.07
C TRP A 11 10.27 12.21 -13.58
N LEU A 12 11.34 12.07 -12.80
CA LEU A 12 11.30 12.24 -11.35
C LEU A 12 11.50 13.71 -10.90
N ASP A 13 11.86 14.64 -11.78
CA ASP A 13 12.29 15.99 -11.39
C ASP A 13 11.17 16.88 -10.83
N LYS A 14 9.91 16.56 -11.12
CA LYS A 14 8.74 17.38 -10.73
C LYS A 14 7.57 16.57 -10.17
N ILE A 15 7.80 15.31 -9.85
CA ILE A 15 6.75 14.45 -9.28
C ILE A 15 6.97 14.32 -7.78
N ASN A 16 5.85 14.23 -7.06
CA ASN A 16 5.83 14.13 -5.59
C ASN A 16 5.30 12.75 -5.16
N PHE A 17 4.70 12.01 -6.11
CA PHE A 17 4.01 10.77 -5.86
C PHE A 17 4.06 9.84 -7.08
N ILE A 18 4.21 8.54 -6.85
CA ILE A 18 4.11 7.49 -7.89
C ILE A 18 3.10 6.44 -7.45
N HIS A 19 2.25 6.02 -8.38
CA HIS A 19 1.36 4.88 -8.21
C HIS A 19 1.80 3.73 -9.12
N PHE A 20 1.96 2.54 -8.55
CA PHE A 20 2.31 1.31 -9.24
C PHE A 20 1.09 0.38 -9.32
N ASP A 21 0.77 -0.15 -10.50
CA ASP A 21 -0.39 -1.02 -10.76
C ASP A 21 -0.07 -2.52 -10.64
N SER A 22 1.02 -2.87 -9.94
CA SER A 22 1.66 -4.20 -9.90
C SER A 22 2.16 -4.76 -11.24
N ARG A 23 2.14 -4.03 -12.36
CA ARG A 23 2.66 -4.55 -13.64
C ARG A 23 4.10 -4.11 -13.86
N SER A 24 4.77 -4.76 -14.82
CA SER A 24 6.16 -4.46 -15.18
C SER A 24 7.09 -4.40 -13.96
N THR A 25 6.95 -5.39 -13.05
CA THR A 25 7.42 -5.30 -11.66
C THR A 25 8.93 -5.13 -11.52
N GLU A 26 9.73 -5.63 -12.46
CA GLU A 26 11.19 -5.38 -12.48
C GLU A 26 11.51 -3.90 -12.69
N ALA A 27 10.92 -3.27 -13.71
CA ALA A 27 11.07 -1.84 -13.94
C ALA A 27 10.45 -1.01 -12.80
N ALA A 28 9.34 -1.48 -12.21
CA ALA A 28 8.73 -0.84 -11.06
C ALA A 28 9.66 -0.81 -9.84
N VAL A 29 10.40 -1.90 -9.59
CA VAL A 29 11.40 -1.96 -8.50
C VAL A 29 12.50 -0.92 -8.72
N GLU A 30 13.06 -0.83 -9.91
CA GLU A 30 14.12 0.15 -10.22
C GLU A 30 13.61 1.59 -10.09
N LEU A 31 12.41 1.88 -10.61
CA LEU A 31 11.80 3.21 -10.47
C LEU A 31 11.51 3.56 -9.00
N ALA A 32 11.02 2.60 -8.21
CA ALA A 32 10.72 2.80 -6.79
C ALA A 32 11.98 3.05 -5.96
N LYS A 33 13.11 2.40 -6.26
CA LYS A 33 14.41 2.70 -5.63
C LYS A 33 14.84 4.14 -5.89
N LEU A 34 14.78 4.57 -7.15
CA LEU A 34 15.12 5.94 -7.55
C LEU A 34 14.17 6.98 -6.94
N ALA A 35 12.88 6.66 -6.85
CA ALA A 35 11.88 7.49 -6.18
C ALA A 35 12.21 7.68 -4.69
N LYS A 36 12.60 6.59 -4.01
CA LYS A 36 13.00 6.62 -2.60
C LYS A 36 14.23 7.51 -2.36
N GLU A 37 15.24 7.45 -3.22
CA GLU A 37 16.42 8.33 -3.15
C GLU A 37 16.05 9.82 -3.25
N LYS A 38 14.98 10.14 -3.99
CA LYS A 38 14.45 11.49 -4.16
C LYS A 38 13.33 11.85 -3.16
N SER A 39 13.07 11.02 -2.15
CA SER A 39 11.98 11.20 -1.18
C SER A 39 10.59 11.33 -1.80
N ILE A 40 10.37 10.68 -2.94
CA ILE A 40 9.08 10.64 -3.64
C ILE A 40 8.21 9.54 -3.02
N LEU A 41 6.98 9.87 -2.64
CA LEU A 41 6.06 8.91 -2.02
C LEU A 41 5.53 7.92 -3.07
N CYS A 42 5.40 6.66 -2.68
CA CYS A 42 4.99 5.58 -3.56
C CYS A 42 3.77 4.83 -3.01
N SER A 43 2.85 4.45 -3.91
CA SER A 43 1.75 3.55 -3.61
C SER A 43 1.73 2.36 -4.57
N LEU A 44 1.23 1.22 -4.10
CA LEU A 44 1.09 0.00 -4.88
C LEU A 44 -0.33 -0.53 -4.81
N ASP A 45 -0.94 -0.77 -5.97
CA ASP A 45 -2.12 -1.63 -6.10
C ASP A 45 -1.68 -3.09 -6.25
N LEU A 46 -2.03 -3.90 -5.27
CA LEU A 46 -1.56 -5.27 -5.05
C LEU A 46 -2.72 -6.26 -5.18
N GLU A 47 -3.05 -6.60 -6.43
CA GLU A 47 -4.19 -7.48 -6.72
C GLU A 47 -3.83 -8.97 -6.82
N ARG A 48 -2.63 -9.31 -7.31
CA ARG A 48 -2.20 -10.68 -7.62
C ARG A 48 -0.70 -10.87 -7.46
N GLU A 49 -0.29 -12.10 -7.15
CA GLU A 49 1.13 -12.46 -7.07
C GLU A 49 1.82 -12.30 -8.43
N ARG A 50 3.00 -11.70 -8.43
CA ARG A 50 3.82 -11.43 -9.61
C ARG A 50 5.31 -11.46 -9.23
N PRO A 51 6.21 -11.73 -10.19
CA PRO A 51 7.65 -11.65 -9.94
C PRO A 51 8.05 -10.31 -9.31
N PHE A 52 9.10 -10.30 -8.49
CA PHE A 52 9.68 -9.09 -7.88
C PHE A 52 8.82 -8.30 -6.88
N LEU A 53 7.59 -8.72 -6.57
CA LEU A 53 6.76 -8.03 -5.57
C LEU A 53 7.40 -8.02 -4.18
N ASN A 54 8.13 -9.07 -3.80
CA ASN A 54 8.89 -9.14 -2.56
C ASN A 54 9.98 -8.04 -2.45
N GLN A 55 10.46 -7.52 -3.58
CA GLN A 55 11.39 -6.38 -3.62
C GLN A 55 10.65 -5.04 -3.70
N LEU A 56 9.48 -5.00 -4.34
CA LEU A 56 8.70 -3.77 -4.53
C LEU A 56 7.94 -3.35 -3.28
N ILE A 57 7.29 -4.29 -2.59
CA ILE A 57 6.45 -4.04 -1.40
C ILE A 57 7.20 -3.24 -0.32
N PRO A 58 8.46 -3.58 0.06
CA PRO A 58 9.21 -2.83 1.06
C PRO A 58 9.56 -1.38 0.70
N LEU A 59 9.33 -0.96 -0.55
CA LEU A 59 9.60 0.39 -1.04
C LEU A 59 8.37 1.30 -0.97
N MET A 60 7.19 0.77 -0.63
CA MET A 60 5.92 1.48 -0.72
C MET A 60 5.57 2.23 0.57
N ASN A 61 5.06 3.46 0.43
CA ASN A 61 4.49 4.22 1.53
C ASN A 61 3.04 3.82 1.79
N TYR A 62 2.31 3.43 0.74
CA TYR A 62 0.89 3.10 0.79
C TYR A 62 0.62 1.82 0.00
N ILE A 63 -0.21 0.94 0.55
CA ILE A 63 -0.58 -0.31 -0.12
C ILE A 63 -2.10 -0.36 -0.27
N ILE A 64 -2.56 -0.69 -1.46
CA ILE A 64 -3.94 -1.05 -1.74
C ILE A 64 -3.92 -2.52 -2.13
N THR A 65 -4.75 -3.34 -1.51
CA THR A 65 -4.85 -4.76 -1.84
C THR A 65 -6.31 -5.22 -1.80
N THR A 66 -6.54 -6.47 -2.15
CA THR A 66 -7.88 -7.08 -2.16
C THR A 66 -8.00 -8.12 -1.06
N GLU A 67 -9.22 -8.35 -0.56
CA GLU A 67 -9.53 -9.48 0.33
C GLU A 67 -9.10 -10.83 -0.28
N ASN A 68 -9.15 -10.93 -1.62
CA ASN A 68 -8.74 -12.12 -2.35
C ASN A 68 -7.20 -12.34 -2.30
N TYR A 69 -6.42 -11.26 -2.36
CA TYR A 69 -4.96 -11.34 -2.23
C TYR A 69 -4.57 -11.76 -0.81
N SER A 70 -5.18 -11.14 0.21
CA SER A 70 -5.05 -11.54 1.62
C SER A 70 -5.26 -13.05 1.81
N ARG A 71 -6.39 -13.58 1.32
CA ARG A 71 -6.76 -14.98 1.49
C ARG A 71 -5.87 -15.95 0.72
N ASN A 72 -5.60 -15.68 -0.55
CA ASN A 72 -5.01 -16.70 -1.45
C ASN A 72 -3.50 -16.57 -1.61
N VAL A 73 -2.97 -15.35 -1.46
CA VAL A 73 -1.53 -15.08 -1.61
C VAL A 73 -0.87 -14.99 -0.24
N CYS A 74 -1.38 -14.11 0.63
CA CYS A 74 -0.81 -13.96 1.98
C CYS A 74 -1.14 -15.15 2.89
N LYS A 75 -2.28 -15.82 2.64
CA LYS A 75 -2.83 -16.93 3.44
C LYS A 75 -3.04 -16.57 4.91
N ASP A 76 -3.40 -15.31 5.16
CA ASP A 76 -3.72 -14.84 6.50
C ASP A 76 -5.12 -15.33 6.92
N GLU A 77 -5.31 -15.53 8.22
CA GLU A 77 -6.59 -15.98 8.79
C GLU A 77 -7.62 -14.83 8.86
N SER A 78 -7.14 -13.58 8.81
CA SER A 78 -8.00 -12.40 8.82
C SER A 78 -7.40 -11.22 8.05
N LEU A 79 -8.25 -10.29 7.64
CA LEU A 79 -7.83 -9.03 6.99
C LEU A 79 -6.95 -8.16 7.89
N ILE A 80 -7.15 -8.27 9.20
CA ILE A 80 -6.35 -7.54 10.19
C ILE A 80 -4.92 -8.09 10.25
N GLN A 81 -4.74 -9.41 10.22
CA GLN A 81 -3.39 -10.01 10.11
C GLN A 81 -2.67 -9.54 8.84
N THR A 82 -3.37 -9.49 7.70
CA THR A 82 -2.82 -8.92 6.46
C THR A 82 -2.44 -7.46 6.63
N ALA A 83 -3.28 -6.65 7.26
CA ALA A 83 -2.98 -5.25 7.52
C ALA A 83 -1.72 -5.10 8.38
N MET A 84 -1.62 -5.84 9.49
CA MET A 84 -0.47 -5.82 10.39
C MET A 84 0.83 -6.20 9.67
N ARG A 85 0.80 -7.18 8.77
CA ARG A 85 1.95 -7.58 7.95
C ARG A 85 2.45 -6.41 7.10
N PHE A 86 1.57 -5.75 6.35
CA PHE A 86 1.95 -4.68 5.43
C PHE A 86 2.29 -3.37 6.15
N LEU A 87 1.65 -3.10 7.29
CA LEU A 87 1.99 -1.95 8.11
C LEU A 87 3.43 -2.02 8.65
N GLN A 88 4.11 -3.16 8.62
CA GLN A 88 5.55 -3.18 8.89
C GLN A 88 6.36 -2.37 7.87
N THR A 89 5.87 -2.22 6.64
CA THR A 89 6.58 -1.56 5.53
C THR A 89 5.92 -0.26 5.07
N CYS A 90 4.61 -0.08 5.28
CA CYS A 90 3.86 1.11 4.82
C CYS A 90 3.27 1.95 5.97
N GLN A 91 2.70 3.10 5.63
CA GLN A 91 2.04 4.03 6.56
C GLN A 91 0.57 3.65 6.78
N PHE A 92 -0.14 3.34 5.70
CA PHE A 92 -1.48 2.78 5.73
C PHE A 92 -1.65 1.71 4.65
N ILE A 93 -2.68 0.89 4.84
CA ILE A 93 -3.15 -0.10 3.87
C ILE A 93 -4.66 0.04 3.68
N ILE A 94 -5.10 -0.08 2.43
CA ILE A 94 -6.51 -0.23 2.07
C ILE A 94 -6.74 -1.65 1.56
N ILE A 95 -7.73 -2.34 2.13
CA ILE A 95 -8.17 -3.67 1.69
C ILE A 95 -9.54 -3.53 1.06
N THR A 96 -9.63 -3.71 -0.24
CA THR A 96 -10.89 -3.68 -1.00
C THR A 96 -11.59 -5.03 -0.94
N ARG A 97 -12.93 -5.00 -0.80
CA ARG A 97 -13.78 -6.17 -0.52
C ARG A 97 -14.96 -6.28 -1.50
N GLY A 98 -14.80 -5.73 -2.70
CA GLY A 98 -15.85 -5.68 -3.72
C GLY A 98 -17.13 -5.02 -3.18
N LYS A 99 -18.24 -5.76 -3.21
CA LYS A 99 -19.55 -5.26 -2.74
C LYS A 99 -19.62 -4.90 -1.25
N TYR A 100 -18.64 -5.35 -0.46
CA TYR A 100 -18.56 -5.07 0.98
C TYR A 100 -17.73 -3.81 1.30
N GLY A 101 -17.38 -3.01 0.29
CA GLY A 101 -16.63 -1.77 0.46
C GLY A 101 -15.14 -2.00 0.65
N SER A 102 -14.52 -1.26 1.57
CA SER A 102 -13.09 -1.34 1.86
C SER A 102 -12.80 -1.06 3.34
N ILE A 103 -11.66 -1.55 3.80
CA ILE A 103 -11.13 -1.25 5.15
C ILE A 103 -9.82 -0.50 4.96
N LEU A 104 -9.69 0.67 5.59
CA LEU A 104 -8.40 1.35 5.76
C LEU A 104 -7.88 1.03 7.15
N VAL A 105 -6.62 0.61 7.22
CA VAL A 105 -5.91 0.43 8.49
C VAL A 105 -4.61 1.23 8.41
N GLU A 106 -4.35 2.03 9.44
CA GLU A 106 -3.15 2.85 9.55
C GLU A 106 -2.52 2.71 10.93
N LYS A 107 -1.25 3.09 11.04
CA LYS A 107 -0.60 3.21 12.36
C LYS A 107 -1.20 4.41 13.09
N LEU A 108 -1.61 4.18 14.32
CA LEU A 108 -2.02 5.27 15.20
C LEU A 108 -0.80 6.13 15.54
N ASP A 109 -0.77 7.37 15.04
CA ASP A 109 0.09 8.40 15.62
C ASP A 109 -0.61 9.03 16.83
N LYS A 110 -0.17 8.63 18.02
CA LYS A 110 -0.73 9.12 19.29
C LYS A 110 -0.61 10.64 19.46
N ASN A 111 0.31 11.30 18.75
CA ASN A 111 0.48 12.75 18.84
C ASN A 111 -0.47 13.53 17.92
N LEU A 112 -0.96 12.89 16.86
CA LEU A 112 -1.92 13.46 15.90
C LEU A 112 -3.36 12.97 16.16
N PHE A 113 -3.53 11.95 16.99
CA PHE A 113 -4.83 11.39 17.32
C PHE A 113 -5.66 12.42 18.10
N ASN A 114 -6.58 13.06 17.39
CA ASN A 114 -7.70 13.77 17.97
C ASN A 114 -8.94 12.93 17.61
N PRO A 115 -9.66 12.34 18.58
CA PRO A 115 -10.84 11.55 18.28
C PRO A 115 -11.91 12.46 17.66
N ILE A 116 -12.00 12.47 16.33
CA ILE A 116 -13.12 13.10 15.63
C ILE A 116 -14.29 12.13 15.78
N THR A 117 -15.18 12.40 16.74
CA THR A 117 -16.49 11.75 16.84
C THR A 117 -17.43 12.26 15.74
N ASN A 118 -17.09 12.01 14.47
CA ASN A 118 -18.01 12.26 13.35
C ASN A 118 -18.78 10.97 13.05
N THR A 119 -19.86 10.75 13.81
CA THR A 119 -20.82 9.64 13.65
C THR A 119 -21.82 9.86 12.52
N ASN A 120 -21.50 10.68 11.52
CA ASN A 120 -22.46 11.00 10.46
C ASN A 120 -21.99 10.37 9.14
N ASN A 121 -22.47 9.14 8.91
CA ASN A 121 -22.67 8.45 7.62
C ASN A 121 -21.55 7.64 6.95
N HIS A 122 -20.41 7.40 7.59
CA HIS A 122 -19.52 6.30 7.21
C HIS A 122 -19.00 5.64 8.49
N GLU A 123 -19.27 4.35 8.70
CA GLU A 123 -18.84 3.61 9.88
C GLU A 123 -17.30 3.45 9.90
N SER A 124 -16.59 4.51 10.29
CA SER A 124 -15.17 4.46 10.64
C SER A 124 -15.05 3.89 12.05
N ILE A 125 -14.82 2.58 12.15
CA ILE A 125 -14.51 1.95 13.42
C ILE A 125 -13.02 2.15 13.69
N VAL A 126 -12.69 3.02 14.65
CA VAL A 126 -11.33 3.17 15.18
C VAL A 126 -11.20 2.27 16.40
N THR A 127 -10.59 1.10 16.27
CA THR A 127 -10.30 0.22 17.41
C THR A 127 -8.90 0.49 17.94
N GLN A 128 -8.79 0.85 19.23
CA GLN A 128 -7.51 1.14 19.90
C GLN A 128 -6.65 -0.11 20.18
N GLU A 129 -7.21 -1.32 20.06
CA GLU A 129 -6.49 -2.55 20.35
C GLU A 129 -6.73 -3.57 19.25
N ILE A 130 -5.72 -3.75 18.40
CA ILE A 130 -5.55 -4.96 17.62
C ILE A 130 -4.45 -5.72 18.36
N VAL A 131 -4.87 -6.61 19.27
CA VAL A 131 -3.98 -7.54 20.00
C VAL A 131 -3.53 -8.66 19.09
#